data_AF-A0A2D9PFQ3-F1
#
_entry.id   AF-A0A2D9PFQ3-F1
#
_cell.length_a   1.000
_cell.length_b   1.000
_cell.length_c   1.000
_cell.angle_alpha   90.00
_cell.angle_beta   90.00
_cell.angle_gamma   90.00
#
_symmetry.space_group_name_H-M   'P 1'
#
loop_
_entity.id
_entity.type
_entity.pdbx_description
1 polymer ?
#
loop_
_entity_poly.entity_id
_entity_poly.type
_entity_poly.pdbx_seq_one_letter_code
_entity_poly.pdbx_strand_id
1 'polypeptide(L)'
;MKFQSKGDKEDVYDLDFPIPNKDPWLYKTSKTNNQDGGDSIYVANSEAILAGATIFHPIQEGPGVQRHPIIVNKQESAFSTSYELLKVFSGRKVQQKYPLLAKVMFNASSDSIDLLIETEIIMYCLKMGMQDLQGKYSIKDLTRERILNHFKGVFYKAEEEGNLFGIFNSSSNIEKNKFVIPQSLIITNFRPFENLLPQNYVSDCIKAMAPYIEEANITVSLNDDTYKFACILPGRIAHSNADSTSNDTLWWSFSTQDFLNDDYVIEAASVVYYKTNIQRMVVASALVVLLVLILISKKRQRS
;
A
#
# COMPACT_ATOMS: atom_id res chain seq x y z
N MET A 1 -16.20 -8.39 -2.62
CA MET A 1 -15.10 -7.52 -3.08
C MET A 1 -14.75 -7.91 -4.50
N LYS A 2 -14.50 -6.93 -5.37
CA LYS A 2 -14.05 -7.15 -6.74
C LYS A 2 -12.88 -6.21 -7.02
N PHE A 3 -11.77 -6.76 -7.49
CA PHE A 3 -10.66 -6.03 -8.09
C PHE A 3 -10.77 -6.11 -9.61
N GLN A 4 -10.42 -5.01 -10.27
CA GLN A 4 -10.27 -4.94 -11.71
C GLN A 4 -9.03 -4.10 -12.02
N SER A 5 -8.05 -4.71 -12.68
CA SER A 5 -6.94 -3.99 -13.33
C SER A 5 -7.19 -3.97 -14.83
N LYS A 6 -6.88 -2.85 -15.48
CA LYS A 6 -7.10 -2.61 -16.91
C LYS A 6 -5.99 -1.69 -17.43
N GLY A 7 -5.34 -2.12 -18.50
CA GLY A 7 -4.28 -1.34 -19.16
C GLY A 7 -3.81 -2.05 -20.42
N ASP A 8 -2.59 -1.73 -20.83
CA ASP A 8 -1.90 -2.52 -21.84
C ASP A 8 -1.44 -3.88 -21.27
N LYS A 9 -0.56 -4.58 -21.98
CA LYS A 9 -0.07 -5.87 -21.51
C LYS A 9 0.88 -5.70 -20.32
N GLU A 10 1.73 -4.69 -20.33
CA GLU A 10 2.73 -4.50 -19.30
C GLU A 10 2.05 -4.05 -18.00
N ASP A 11 1.11 -3.11 -18.06
CA ASP A 11 0.33 -2.62 -16.91
C ASP A 11 -0.43 -3.73 -16.15
N VAL A 12 -0.86 -4.78 -16.86
CA VAL A 12 -1.68 -5.85 -16.27
C VAL A 12 -0.83 -7.02 -15.76
N TYR A 13 0.38 -7.20 -16.28
CA TYR A 13 1.21 -8.39 -16.03
C TYR A 13 2.57 -8.09 -15.38
N ASP A 14 2.94 -6.84 -15.17
CA ASP A 14 4.20 -6.47 -14.49
C ASP A 14 4.16 -6.67 -12.96
N LEU A 15 2.96 -6.81 -12.39
CA LEU A 15 2.67 -7.17 -10.99
C LEU A 15 3.15 -6.14 -9.96
N ASP A 16 3.16 -4.85 -10.31
CA ASP A 16 3.44 -3.76 -9.37
C ASP A 16 2.32 -3.58 -8.32
N PHE A 17 1.06 -3.82 -8.72
CA PHE A 17 -0.12 -3.94 -7.87
C PHE A 17 -0.77 -5.33 -8.04
N PRO A 18 -0.23 -6.38 -7.38
CA PRO A 18 -0.73 -7.74 -7.54
C PRO A 18 -2.14 -7.88 -6.96
N ILE A 19 -3.11 -8.23 -7.82
CA ILE A 19 -4.46 -8.55 -7.34
C ILE A 19 -4.53 -10.02 -6.87
N PRO A 20 -5.31 -10.32 -5.83
CA PRO A 20 -5.40 -11.69 -5.29
C PRO A 20 -5.83 -12.69 -6.36
N ASN A 21 -5.16 -13.84 -6.46
CA ASN A 21 -5.44 -14.83 -7.51
C ASN A 21 -5.49 -16.28 -7.02
N LYS A 22 -5.47 -16.49 -5.70
CA LYS A 22 -5.55 -17.80 -5.05
C LYS A 22 -6.88 -17.94 -4.33
N ASP A 23 -7.34 -19.18 -4.14
CA ASP A 23 -8.52 -19.50 -3.34
C ASP A 23 -8.52 -18.70 -2.01
N PRO A 24 -9.63 -18.03 -1.65
CA PRO A 24 -11.00 -18.12 -2.18
C PRO A 24 -11.31 -17.17 -3.36
N TRP A 25 -10.31 -16.57 -4.01
CA TRP A 25 -10.50 -15.60 -5.08
C TRP A 25 -10.72 -16.23 -6.46
N LEU A 26 -11.79 -15.81 -7.13
CA LEU A 26 -12.07 -16.17 -8.52
C LEU A 26 -11.36 -15.19 -9.45
N TYR A 27 -10.23 -15.62 -10.01
CA TYR A 27 -9.40 -14.82 -10.91
C TYR A 27 -9.67 -15.14 -12.38
N LYS A 28 -9.82 -14.10 -13.21
CA LYS A 28 -10.00 -14.22 -14.66
C LYS A 28 -9.30 -13.08 -15.40
N THR A 29 -8.63 -13.41 -16.49
CA THR A 29 -8.08 -12.42 -17.43
C THR A 29 -8.85 -12.44 -18.74
N SER A 30 -8.93 -11.30 -19.39
CA SER A 30 -9.52 -11.15 -20.72
C SER A 30 -8.74 -10.14 -21.55
N LYS A 31 -8.79 -10.33 -22.87
CA LYS A 31 -8.19 -9.42 -23.85
C LYS A 31 -9.28 -8.90 -24.78
N THR A 32 -9.36 -7.59 -24.93
CA THR A 32 -10.21 -6.94 -25.92
C THR A 32 -9.32 -6.38 -27.02
N ASN A 33 -9.44 -6.91 -28.23
CA ASN A 33 -8.76 -6.34 -29.40
C ASN A 33 -9.49 -5.08 -29.83
N ASN A 34 -8.75 -4.00 -30.06
CA ASN A 34 -9.31 -2.78 -30.61
C ASN A 34 -9.66 -3.03 -32.08
N GLN A 35 -10.90 -2.72 -32.49
CA GLN A 35 -11.37 -2.99 -33.85
C GLN A 35 -10.76 -2.03 -34.89
N ASP A 36 -10.26 -0.87 -34.44
CA ASP A 36 -9.74 0.20 -35.30
C ASP A 36 -8.19 0.24 -35.38
N GLY A 37 -7.51 -0.86 -35.06
CA GLY A 37 -6.05 -0.99 -35.21
C GLY A 37 -5.21 -0.37 -34.08
N GLY A 38 -5.83 0.08 -32.99
CA GLY A 38 -5.13 0.50 -31.77
C GLY A 38 -4.69 -0.68 -30.87
N ASP A 39 -3.92 -0.37 -29.83
CA ASP A 39 -3.40 -1.37 -28.89
C ASP A 39 -4.50 -2.17 -28.19
N SER A 40 -4.19 -3.44 -27.91
CA SER A 40 -5.11 -4.35 -27.23
C SER A 40 -5.23 -4.00 -25.75
N ILE A 41 -6.45 -3.98 -25.23
CA ILE A 41 -6.72 -3.72 -23.81
C ILE A 41 -6.76 -5.06 -23.08
N TYR A 42 -5.95 -5.18 -22.03
CA TYR A 42 -5.96 -6.32 -21.12
C TYR A 42 -6.75 -5.96 -19.87
N VAL A 43 -7.47 -6.95 -19.32
CA VAL A 43 -8.24 -6.79 -18.09
C VAL A 43 -8.03 -8.01 -17.22
N ALA A 44 -7.65 -7.79 -15.96
CA ALA A 44 -7.62 -8.81 -14.92
C ALA A 44 -8.70 -8.52 -13.89
N ASN A 45 -9.51 -9.53 -13.56
CA ASN A 45 -10.57 -9.44 -12.56
C ASN A 45 -10.33 -10.47 -11.46
N SER A 46 -10.60 -10.08 -10.23
CA SER A 46 -10.57 -10.99 -9.08
C SER A 46 -11.72 -10.68 -8.13
N GLU A 47 -12.47 -11.69 -7.72
CA GLU A 47 -13.63 -11.53 -6.84
C GLU A 47 -13.69 -12.56 -5.72
N ALA A 48 -14.08 -12.11 -4.54
CA ALA A 48 -14.32 -12.94 -3.36
C ALA A 48 -15.31 -12.27 -2.40
N ILE A 49 -15.95 -13.08 -1.55
CA ILE A 49 -16.75 -12.60 -0.42
C ILE A 49 -15.82 -12.45 0.78
N LEU A 50 -15.82 -11.28 1.41
CA LEU A 50 -14.98 -10.98 2.57
C LEU A 50 -15.86 -10.73 3.80
N ALA A 51 -15.35 -11.12 4.97
CA ALA A 51 -15.96 -10.84 6.26
C ALA A 51 -14.85 -10.62 7.30
N GLY A 52 -14.97 -9.58 8.12
CA GLY A 52 -13.95 -9.19 9.09
C GLY A 52 -12.73 -8.57 8.41
N ALA A 53 -11.55 -8.78 9.01
CA ALA A 53 -10.29 -8.25 8.52
C ALA A 53 -9.65 -9.20 7.48
N THR A 54 -9.30 -8.65 6.33
CA THR A 54 -8.53 -9.30 5.28
C THR A 54 -7.26 -8.50 5.04
N ILE A 55 -6.11 -9.14 5.27
CA ILE A 55 -4.79 -8.55 5.02
C ILE A 55 -4.32 -9.00 3.63
N PHE A 56 -4.12 -8.03 2.76
CA PHE A 56 -3.43 -8.25 1.49
C PHE A 56 -1.96 -7.92 1.70
N HIS A 57 -1.09 -8.87 1.34
CA HIS A 57 0.37 -8.74 1.46
C HIS A 57 0.86 -8.51 2.89
N PRO A 58 0.96 -9.57 3.70
CA PRO A 58 1.42 -9.46 5.09
C PRO A 58 2.88 -8.98 5.16
N ILE A 59 3.30 -8.50 6.33
CA ILE A 59 4.63 -7.88 6.52
C ILE A 59 5.78 -8.83 6.16
N GLN A 60 5.55 -10.14 6.29
CA GLN A 60 6.52 -11.20 5.99
C GLN A 60 6.87 -11.31 4.50
N GLU A 61 6.04 -10.78 3.58
CA GLU A 61 6.34 -10.72 2.15
C GLU A 61 7.39 -9.64 1.79
N GLY A 62 7.91 -8.92 2.78
CA GLY A 62 8.96 -7.92 2.59
C GLY A 62 8.42 -6.55 2.16
N PRO A 63 9.28 -5.54 2.03
CA PRO A 63 8.86 -4.16 1.84
C PRO A 63 8.29 -3.84 0.44
N GLY A 64 8.53 -4.69 -0.57
CA GLY A 64 8.24 -4.39 -1.98
C GLY A 64 6.77 -4.13 -2.31
N VAL A 65 5.93 -5.11 -2.02
CA VAL A 65 4.50 -5.14 -2.39
C VAL A 65 3.68 -4.02 -1.73
N GLN A 66 2.78 -3.42 -2.49
CA GLN A 66 1.82 -2.44 -1.96
C GLN A 66 0.86 -3.12 -0.99
N ARG A 67 0.74 -2.58 0.23
CA ARG A 67 -0.19 -3.12 1.24
C ARG A 67 -1.48 -2.36 1.21
N HIS A 68 -2.58 -3.09 1.27
CA HIS A 68 -3.89 -2.48 1.19
C HIS A 68 -4.97 -3.23 1.98
N PRO A 69 -4.84 -3.43 3.30
CA PRO A 69 -5.79 -4.24 4.08
C PRO A 69 -7.22 -3.67 4.02
N ILE A 70 -8.20 -4.55 4.23
CA ILE A 70 -9.62 -4.19 4.28
C ILE A 70 -10.27 -4.84 5.50
N ILE A 71 -11.17 -4.11 6.16
CA ILE A 71 -11.99 -4.59 7.26
C ILE A 71 -13.44 -4.32 6.89
N VAL A 72 -14.26 -5.37 6.91
CA VAL A 72 -15.70 -5.29 6.68
C VAL A 72 -16.41 -5.90 7.87
N ASN A 73 -17.06 -5.06 8.67
CA ASN A 73 -17.77 -5.48 9.87
C ASN A 73 -19.28 -5.39 9.68
N LYS A 74 -19.98 -6.36 10.26
CA LYS A 74 -21.43 -6.38 10.40
C LYS A 74 -21.75 -6.61 11.86
N GLN A 75 -22.52 -5.71 12.48
CA GLN A 75 -22.96 -5.87 13.86
C GLN A 75 -24.48 -5.85 13.90
N GLU A 76 -25.06 -6.87 14.53
CA GLU A 76 -26.50 -6.98 14.72
C GLU A 76 -26.88 -6.61 16.15
N SER A 77 -27.96 -5.84 16.29
CA SER A 77 -28.55 -5.47 17.56
C SER A 77 -30.06 -5.73 17.53
N ALA A 78 -30.75 -5.55 18.66
CA ALA A 78 -32.20 -5.75 18.74
C ALA A 78 -33.01 -4.81 17.83
N PHE A 79 -32.45 -3.65 17.45
CA PHE A 79 -33.17 -2.60 16.72
C PHE A 79 -32.56 -2.23 15.38
N SER A 80 -31.35 -2.72 15.09
CA SER A 80 -30.65 -2.37 13.86
C SER A 80 -29.54 -3.37 13.51
N THR A 81 -29.13 -3.33 12.24
CA THR A 81 -27.83 -3.85 11.79
C THR A 81 -26.97 -2.67 11.37
N SER A 82 -25.75 -2.57 11.87
CA SER A 82 -24.73 -1.66 11.36
C SER A 82 -23.71 -2.41 10.49
N TYR A 83 -23.22 -1.70 9.47
CA TYR A 83 -22.16 -2.15 8.58
C TYR A 83 -21.06 -1.10 8.57
N GLU A 84 -19.82 -1.53 8.65
CA GLU A 84 -18.64 -0.67 8.61
C GLU A 84 -17.64 -1.23 7.60
N LEU A 85 -17.07 -0.32 6.82
CA LEU A 85 -15.99 -0.56 5.89
C LEU A 85 -14.83 0.34 6.28
N LEU A 86 -13.65 -0.27 6.46
CA LEU A 86 -12.37 0.40 6.51
C LEU A 86 -11.45 -0.23 5.47
N LYS A 87 -10.96 0.56 4.53
CA LYS A 87 -9.98 0.12 3.53
C LYS A 87 -8.79 1.08 3.61
N VAL A 88 -7.60 0.53 3.75
CA VAL A 88 -6.37 1.33 3.85
C VAL A 88 -5.50 0.98 2.66
N PHE A 89 -4.87 1.98 2.06
CA PHE A 89 -3.72 1.85 1.17
C PHE A 89 -2.52 2.40 1.92
N SER A 90 -1.61 1.52 2.32
CA SER A 90 -0.52 1.89 3.23
C SER A 90 0.48 2.83 2.56
N GLY A 91 0.84 3.89 3.28
CA GLY A 91 1.83 4.87 2.87
C GLY A 91 3.20 4.24 2.67
N ARG A 92 3.84 4.55 1.54
CA ARG A 92 5.18 4.00 1.22
C ARG A 92 6.31 4.78 1.88
N LYS A 93 6.03 5.93 2.51
CA LYS A 93 6.99 6.81 3.20
C LYS A 93 8.15 7.25 2.30
N VAL A 94 7.88 7.52 1.03
CA VAL A 94 8.92 7.82 0.03
C VAL A 94 9.75 9.04 0.41
N GLN A 95 9.15 10.12 0.91
CA GLN A 95 9.89 11.31 1.37
C GLN A 95 10.88 11.02 2.48
N GLN A 96 10.60 10.02 3.34
CA GLN A 96 11.50 9.63 4.42
C GLN A 96 12.65 8.74 3.91
N LYS A 97 12.37 7.88 2.93
CA LYS A 97 13.32 6.88 2.40
C LYS A 97 14.19 7.44 1.29
N TYR A 98 13.55 8.14 0.35
CA TYR A 98 14.08 8.66 -0.91
C TYR A 98 13.59 10.12 -1.16
N PRO A 99 14.06 11.11 -0.38
CA PRO A 99 13.69 12.52 -0.56
C PRO A 99 13.84 13.08 -1.98
N LEU A 100 14.89 12.70 -2.73
CA LEU A 100 15.10 13.16 -4.11
C LEU A 100 14.08 12.53 -5.06
N LEU A 101 13.85 11.22 -4.93
CA LEU A 101 12.81 10.52 -5.69
C LEU A 101 11.45 11.18 -5.47
N ALA A 102 11.09 11.45 -4.20
CA ALA A 102 9.83 12.09 -3.88
C ALA A 102 9.66 13.44 -4.61
N LYS A 103 10.70 14.27 -4.71
CA LYS A 103 10.64 15.57 -5.40
C LYS A 103 10.35 15.44 -6.89
N VAL A 104 10.90 14.41 -7.52
CA VAL A 104 10.74 14.13 -8.96
C VAL A 104 9.42 13.45 -9.26
N MET A 105 8.90 12.60 -8.36
CA MET A 105 7.57 12.03 -8.54
C MET A 105 6.46 13.09 -8.61
N PHE A 106 6.71 14.30 -8.07
CA PHE A 106 5.80 15.46 -8.20
C PHE A 106 6.13 16.39 -9.39
N ASN A 107 7.33 16.33 -9.97
CA ASN A 107 7.78 17.28 -11.02
C ASN A 107 8.63 16.56 -12.06
N ALA A 108 8.40 16.80 -13.36
CA ALA A 108 9.19 16.20 -14.44
C ALA A 108 10.72 16.36 -14.21
N SER A 109 11.48 15.26 -14.31
CA SER A 109 12.94 15.25 -14.13
C SER A 109 13.73 15.66 -15.37
N SER A 110 15.01 15.97 -15.13
CA SER A 110 16.08 16.00 -16.13
C SER A 110 17.07 14.86 -15.85
N ASP A 111 17.76 14.37 -16.87
CA ASP A 111 18.70 13.21 -16.80
C ASP A 111 19.75 13.28 -15.67
N SER A 112 20.21 14.47 -15.29
CA SER A 112 21.17 14.64 -14.18
C SER A 112 20.59 14.37 -12.79
N ILE A 113 19.27 14.47 -12.64
CA ILE A 113 18.57 14.19 -11.38
C ILE A 113 18.39 12.68 -11.20
N ASP A 114 18.24 11.93 -12.28
CA ASP A 114 17.98 10.49 -12.24
C ASP A 114 19.14 9.71 -11.62
N LEU A 115 20.39 10.07 -11.95
CA LEU A 115 21.58 9.45 -11.34
C LEU A 115 21.69 9.74 -9.83
N LEU A 116 21.31 10.94 -9.39
CA LEU A 116 21.31 11.28 -7.97
C LEU A 116 20.25 10.48 -7.21
N ILE A 117 19.09 10.27 -7.82
CA ILE A 117 18.04 9.39 -7.29
C ILE A 117 18.59 7.96 -7.14
N GLU A 118 19.29 7.43 -8.14
CA GLU A 118 19.89 6.09 -8.06
C GLU A 118 20.86 5.98 -6.86
N THR A 119 21.73 6.97 -6.65
CA THR A 119 22.64 6.95 -5.49
C THR A 119 21.88 6.96 -4.15
N GLU A 120 20.81 7.74 -4.02
CA GLU A 120 19.97 7.80 -2.83
C GLU A 120 19.31 6.43 -2.56
N ILE A 121 18.75 5.82 -3.60
CA ILE A 121 18.13 4.51 -3.52
C ILE A 121 19.15 3.44 -3.11
N ILE A 122 20.33 3.40 -3.75
CA ILE A 122 21.38 2.44 -3.41
C ILE A 122 21.86 2.63 -1.96
N MET A 123 22.05 3.88 -1.52
CA MET A 123 22.45 4.20 -0.15
C MET A 123 21.43 3.74 0.89
N TYR A 124 20.14 3.95 0.63
CA TYR A 124 19.06 3.48 1.50
C TYR A 124 19.02 1.94 1.53
N CYS A 125 19.06 1.29 0.37
CA CYS A 125 19.03 -0.17 0.28
C CYS A 125 20.22 -0.79 1.01
N LEU A 126 21.42 -0.21 0.85
CA LEU A 126 22.64 -0.64 1.55
C LEU A 126 22.45 -0.53 3.07
N LYS A 127 21.96 0.62 3.56
CA LYS A 127 21.70 0.83 4.99
C LYS A 127 20.72 -0.21 5.54
N MET A 128 19.62 -0.46 4.84
CA MET A 128 18.60 -1.41 5.27
C MET A 128 19.09 -2.86 5.19
N GLY A 129 19.78 -3.24 4.10
CA GLY A 129 20.39 -4.56 3.98
C GLY A 129 21.41 -4.86 5.08
N MET A 130 22.22 -3.87 5.48
CA MET A 130 23.11 -3.99 6.63
C MET A 130 22.36 -4.10 7.97
N GLN A 131 21.19 -3.46 8.08
CA GLN A 131 20.34 -3.50 9.28
C GLN A 131 19.68 -4.88 9.45
N ASP A 132 19.15 -5.47 8.38
CA ASP A 132 18.53 -6.80 8.40
C ASP A 132 19.52 -7.90 8.82
N LEU A 133 20.81 -7.69 8.56
CA LEU A 133 21.87 -8.62 8.92
C LEU A 133 22.35 -8.53 10.37
N GLN A 134 21.90 -7.55 11.16
CA GLN A 134 22.38 -7.36 12.55
C GLN A 134 22.09 -8.57 13.44
N GLY A 135 20.98 -9.28 13.21
CA GLY A 135 20.64 -10.50 13.95
C GLY A 135 21.50 -11.70 13.57
N LYS A 136 22.11 -11.69 12.38
CA LYS A 136 22.91 -12.79 11.83
C LYS A 136 24.41 -12.60 12.06
N TYR A 137 24.88 -11.36 12.01
CA TYR A 137 26.30 -11.02 12.06
C TYR A 137 26.56 -9.95 13.13
N SER A 138 27.48 -10.24 14.05
CA SER A 138 27.92 -9.27 15.05
C SER A 138 28.96 -8.33 14.45
N ILE A 139 28.51 -7.16 13.97
CA ILE A 139 29.36 -6.09 13.46
C ILE A 139 29.16 -4.86 14.32
N LYS A 140 30.27 -4.24 14.74
CA LYS A 140 30.24 -3.01 15.54
C LYS A 140 29.52 -1.89 14.78
N ASP A 141 28.68 -1.13 15.47
CA ASP A 141 27.94 -0.01 14.89
C ASP A 141 28.87 1.00 14.21
N LEU A 142 30.03 1.30 14.82
CA LEU A 142 31.05 2.16 14.23
C LEU A 142 31.58 1.62 12.89
N THR A 143 31.73 0.29 12.74
CA THR A 143 32.16 -0.30 11.47
C THR A 143 31.09 -0.08 10.39
N ARG A 144 29.81 -0.26 10.75
CA ARG A 144 28.68 -0.01 9.84
C ARG A 144 28.60 1.45 9.41
N GLU A 145 28.75 2.39 10.34
CA GLU A 145 28.79 3.82 10.03
C GLU A 145 29.97 4.19 9.13
N ARG A 146 31.16 3.63 9.38
CA ARG A 146 32.34 3.84 8.53
C ARG A 146 32.13 3.33 7.11
N ILE A 147 31.48 2.18 6.95
CA ILE A 147 31.11 1.64 5.64
C ILE A 147 30.15 2.61 4.93
N LEU A 148 29.05 3.00 5.58
CA LEU A 148 28.09 3.92 4.97
C LEU A 148 28.72 5.26 4.60
N ASN A 149 29.61 5.81 5.44
CA ASN A 149 30.34 7.04 5.13
C ASN A 149 31.34 6.87 3.98
N HIS A 150 31.97 5.71 3.86
CA HIS A 150 32.83 5.40 2.71
C HIS A 150 32.04 5.39 1.41
N PHE A 151 30.89 4.71 1.36
CA PHE A 151 30.01 4.71 0.19
C PHE A 151 29.52 6.12 -0.18
N LYS A 152 29.11 6.92 0.82
CA LYS A 152 28.76 8.34 0.59
C LYS A 152 29.91 9.12 -0.06
N GLY A 153 31.13 8.94 0.44
CA GLY A 153 32.31 9.61 -0.13
C GLY A 153 32.61 9.17 -1.57
N VAL A 154 32.40 7.90 -1.89
CA VAL A 154 32.56 7.36 -3.25
C VAL A 154 31.55 7.98 -4.21
N PHE A 155 30.26 8.03 -3.83
CA PHE A 155 29.23 8.67 -4.66
C PHE A 155 29.45 10.17 -4.81
N TYR A 156 29.79 10.87 -3.72
CA TYR A 156 30.09 12.30 -3.75
C TYR A 156 31.25 12.62 -4.70
N LYS A 157 32.33 11.85 -4.63
CA LYS A 157 33.49 12.05 -5.51
C LYS A 157 33.12 11.78 -6.98
N ALA A 158 32.34 10.75 -7.25
CA ALA A 158 31.91 10.44 -8.61
C ALA A 158 30.94 11.47 -9.18
N GLU A 159 30.10 12.08 -8.35
CA GLU A 159 29.28 13.23 -8.71
C GLU A 159 30.16 14.44 -9.09
N GLU A 160 31.12 14.79 -8.22
CA GLU A 160 32.06 15.90 -8.45
C GLU A 160 32.87 15.72 -9.75
N GLU A 161 33.30 14.49 -10.04
CA GLU A 161 34.09 14.15 -11.24
C GLU A 161 33.23 13.90 -12.49
N GLY A 162 31.89 14.03 -12.41
CA GLY A 162 30.98 13.75 -13.53
C GLY A 162 30.95 12.28 -13.99
N ASN A 163 31.42 11.36 -13.14
CA ASN A 163 31.60 9.95 -13.44
C ASN A 163 30.54 9.04 -12.79
N LEU A 164 29.42 9.59 -12.33
CA LEU A 164 28.26 8.80 -11.87
C LEU A 164 27.77 7.85 -12.98
N PHE A 165 27.79 8.30 -14.24
CA PHE A 165 27.48 7.43 -15.38
C PHE A 165 28.41 6.21 -15.45
N GLY A 166 29.72 6.35 -15.20
CA GLY A 166 30.67 5.24 -15.20
C GLY A 166 30.45 4.23 -14.07
N ILE A 167 29.86 4.70 -12.96
CA ILE A 167 29.45 3.87 -11.82
C ILE A 167 28.24 2.98 -12.16
N PHE A 168 27.26 3.50 -12.89
CA PHE A 168 26.01 2.81 -13.20
C PHE A 168 25.95 2.21 -14.62
N ASN A 169 26.96 2.45 -15.47
CA ASN A 169 27.03 2.00 -16.88
C ASN A 169 27.00 0.48 -17.10
N SER A 170 27.05 -0.33 -16.04
CA SER A 170 26.96 -1.80 -16.12
C SER A 170 25.53 -2.33 -15.92
N SER A 171 24.58 -1.48 -15.51
CA SER A 171 23.18 -1.84 -15.25
C SER A 171 22.19 -1.30 -16.30
N SER A 172 22.63 -0.38 -17.16
CA SER A 172 21.79 0.27 -18.17
C SER A 172 21.73 -0.52 -19.48
N ASN A 173 21.05 -1.67 -19.48
CA ASN A 173 20.24 -1.97 -20.66
C ASN A 173 19.02 -1.04 -20.55
N ILE A 174 19.09 0.05 -21.29
CA ILE A 174 18.14 1.20 -21.34
C ILE A 174 16.69 0.76 -21.68
N GLU A 175 16.46 -0.53 -21.97
CA GLU A 175 15.14 -1.09 -22.27
C GLU A 175 14.24 -1.28 -21.04
N LYS A 176 14.72 -1.10 -19.80
CA LYS A 176 13.87 -1.23 -18.60
C LYS A 176 14.18 -0.13 -17.59
N ASN A 177 13.26 0.81 -17.42
CA ASN A 177 13.24 1.85 -16.37
C ASN A 177 13.18 1.24 -14.95
N LYS A 178 14.17 0.43 -14.57
CA LYS A 178 14.23 -0.28 -13.28
C LYS A 178 15.61 -0.12 -12.66
N PHE A 179 15.64 0.29 -11.41
CA PHE A 179 16.80 0.33 -10.56
C PHE A 179 17.35 -1.09 -10.33
N VAL A 180 18.68 -1.22 -10.41
CA VAL A 180 19.39 -2.48 -10.23
C VAL A 180 20.53 -2.28 -9.22
N ILE A 181 20.80 -3.29 -8.39
CA ILE A 181 21.95 -3.26 -7.48
C ILE A 181 23.25 -3.32 -8.31
N PRO A 182 24.15 -2.32 -8.22
CA PRO A 182 25.42 -2.35 -8.91
C PRO A 182 26.40 -3.27 -8.15
N GLN A 183 26.23 -4.59 -8.26
CA GLN A 183 26.93 -5.59 -7.44
C GLN A 183 28.45 -5.42 -7.44
N SER A 184 29.06 -5.15 -8.60
CA SER A 184 30.50 -4.93 -8.73
C SER A 184 30.99 -3.73 -7.93
N LEU A 185 30.23 -2.62 -7.95
CA LEU A 185 30.49 -1.44 -7.15
C LEU A 185 30.35 -1.75 -5.66
N ILE A 186 29.27 -2.43 -5.27
CA ILE A 186 29.04 -2.80 -3.86
C ILE A 186 30.23 -3.63 -3.35
N ILE A 187 30.58 -4.72 -4.05
CA ILE A 187 31.70 -5.59 -3.68
C ILE A 187 33.01 -4.81 -3.59
N THR A 188 33.31 -3.97 -4.58
CA THR A 188 34.57 -3.20 -4.63
C THR A 188 34.71 -2.25 -3.44
N ASN A 189 33.62 -1.57 -3.05
CA ASN A 189 33.63 -0.60 -1.94
C ASN A 189 33.55 -1.26 -0.56
N PHE A 190 33.25 -2.56 -0.49
CA PHE A 190 33.42 -3.34 0.75
C PHE A 190 34.87 -3.80 0.99
N ARG A 191 35.73 -3.84 -0.04
CA ARG A 191 37.13 -4.32 0.06
C ARG A 191 37.94 -3.70 1.21
N PRO A 192 37.87 -2.37 1.47
CA PRO A 192 38.61 -1.75 2.57
C PRO A 192 38.24 -2.29 3.96
N PHE A 193 37.13 -3.01 4.09
CA PHE A 193 36.57 -3.52 5.34
C PHE A 193 36.61 -5.05 5.43
N GLU A 194 37.16 -5.77 4.45
CA GLU A 194 37.11 -7.25 4.41
C GLU A 194 37.59 -7.91 5.71
N ASN A 195 38.69 -7.42 6.29
CA ASN A 195 39.25 -7.95 7.55
C ASN A 195 38.39 -7.66 8.79
N LEU A 196 37.39 -6.78 8.67
CA LEU A 196 36.48 -6.38 9.75
C LEU A 196 35.11 -7.02 9.60
N LEU A 197 34.87 -7.78 8.52
CA LEU A 197 33.58 -8.33 8.17
C LEU A 197 33.60 -9.86 8.24
N PRO A 198 32.54 -10.50 8.75
CA PRO A 198 32.42 -11.95 8.70
C PRO A 198 32.42 -12.48 7.27
N GLN A 199 32.81 -13.75 7.12
CA GLN A 199 32.69 -14.44 5.84
C GLN A 199 31.23 -14.41 5.33
N ASN A 200 31.07 -14.22 4.02
CA ASN A 200 29.80 -14.09 3.31
C ASN A 200 28.98 -12.82 3.60
N TYR A 201 29.42 -11.93 4.51
CA TYR A 201 28.67 -10.73 4.86
C TYR A 201 28.28 -9.88 3.64
N VAL A 202 29.24 -9.63 2.74
CA VAL A 202 29.01 -8.81 1.54
C VAL A 202 27.97 -9.45 0.61
N SER A 203 28.06 -10.76 0.38
CA SER A 203 27.10 -11.48 -0.47
C SER A 203 25.69 -11.46 0.12
N ASP A 204 25.60 -11.67 1.43
CA ASP A 204 24.31 -11.64 2.13
C ASP A 204 23.74 -10.23 2.23
N CYS A 205 24.59 -9.20 2.31
CA CYS A 205 24.16 -7.81 2.29
C CYS A 205 23.55 -7.46 0.93
N ILE A 206 24.17 -7.88 -0.18
CA ILE A 206 23.62 -7.70 -1.53
C ILE A 206 22.25 -8.38 -1.66
N LYS A 207 22.08 -9.58 -1.10
CA LYS A 207 20.77 -10.26 -1.09
C LYS A 207 19.74 -9.50 -0.26
N ALA A 208 20.14 -9.02 0.92
CA ALA A 208 19.27 -8.25 1.82
C ALA A 208 18.87 -6.88 1.25
N MET A 209 19.66 -6.32 0.32
CA MET A 209 19.30 -5.08 -0.41
C MET A 209 18.16 -5.30 -1.43
N ALA A 210 17.99 -6.51 -1.97
CA ALA A 210 17.11 -6.76 -3.11
C ALA A 210 15.63 -6.37 -2.87
N PRO A 211 15.00 -6.69 -1.72
CA PRO A 211 13.61 -6.32 -1.47
C PRO A 211 13.38 -4.80 -1.44
N TYR A 212 14.39 -4.01 -1.02
CA TYR A 212 14.29 -2.55 -0.97
C TYR A 212 14.47 -1.90 -2.36
N ILE A 213 15.22 -2.54 -3.25
CA ILE A 213 15.31 -2.13 -4.65
C ILE A 213 14.00 -2.45 -5.38
N GLU A 214 13.44 -3.62 -5.13
CA GLU A 214 12.11 -3.99 -5.63
C GLU A 214 11.04 -3.00 -5.13
N GLU A 215 11.10 -2.62 -3.85
CA GLU A 215 10.23 -1.58 -3.29
C GLU A 215 10.34 -0.25 -4.04
N ALA A 216 11.55 0.23 -4.33
CA ALA A 216 11.77 1.47 -5.07
C ALA A 216 11.23 1.37 -6.51
N ASN A 217 11.47 0.25 -7.19
CA ASN A 217 10.95 0.00 -8.54
C ASN A 217 9.42 0.00 -8.58
N ILE A 218 8.78 -0.76 -7.69
CA ILE A 218 7.32 -0.79 -7.58
C ILE A 218 6.79 0.62 -7.28
N THR A 219 7.46 1.40 -6.42
CA THR A 219 7.04 2.78 -6.12
C THR A 219 7.00 3.66 -7.36
N VAL A 220 7.97 3.52 -8.26
CA VAL A 220 8.02 4.27 -9.52
C VAL A 220 6.97 3.76 -10.49
N SER A 221 6.81 2.44 -10.61
CA SER A 221 5.76 1.83 -11.44
C SER A 221 4.36 2.28 -11.04
N LEU A 222 4.04 2.32 -9.74
CA LEU A 222 2.72 2.77 -9.29
C LEU A 222 2.46 4.26 -9.57
N ASN A 223 3.47 5.08 -9.92
CA ASN A 223 3.32 6.54 -9.96
C ASN A 223 2.36 7.05 -11.05
N ASP A 224 2.22 6.31 -12.15
CA ASP A 224 1.32 6.61 -13.26
C ASP A 224 -0.05 5.94 -13.14
N ASP A 225 -0.23 5.06 -12.16
CA ASP A 225 -1.49 4.41 -11.85
C ASP A 225 -2.55 5.36 -11.30
N THR A 226 -3.80 5.06 -11.65
CA THR A 226 -4.98 5.69 -11.06
C THR A 226 -5.94 4.65 -10.52
N TYR A 227 -6.47 4.92 -9.32
CA TYR A 227 -7.32 3.99 -8.59
C TYR A 227 -8.72 4.53 -8.43
N LYS A 228 -9.68 3.61 -8.46
CA LYS A 228 -11.08 3.88 -8.16
C LYS A 228 -11.60 2.83 -7.20
N PHE A 229 -12.32 3.27 -6.17
CA PHE A 229 -13.00 2.39 -5.25
C PHE A 229 -14.48 2.74 -5.20
N ALA A 230 -15.33 1.72 -5.24
CA ALA A 230 -16.77 1.87 -5.20
C ALA A 230 -17.35 0.95 -4.11
N CYS A 231 -18.27 1.47 -3.31
CA CYS A 231 -18.93 0.71 -2.26
C CYS A 231 -20.44 0.94 -2.26
N ILE A 232 -21.21 -0.13 -2.07
CA ILE A 232 -22.64 -0.07 -1.78
C ILE A 232 -22.82 -0.63 -0.37
N LEU A 233 -23.42 0.16 0.51
CA LEU A 233 -23.69 -0.22 1.89
C LEU A 233 -25.20 -0.34 2.14
N PRO A 234 -25.68 -1.37 2.87
CA PRO A 234 -27.09 -1.53 3.13
C PRO A 234 -27.65 -0.45 4.08
N GLY A 235 -28.83 0.08 3.76
CA GLY A 235 -29.54 0.99 4.65
C GLY A 235 -29.11 2.44 4.51
N ARG A 236 -29.18 3.20 5.60
CA ARG A 236 -28.84 4.63 5.59
C ARG A 236 -27.37 4.80 5.91
N ILE A 237 -26.63 5.53 5.08
CA ILE A 237 -25.25 5.94 5.36
C ILE A 237 -25.24 6.78 6.65
N ALA A 238 -24.43 6.34 7.61
CA ALA A 238 -24.22 7.02 8.88
C ALA A 238 -22.99 7.93 8.84
N HIS A 239 -21.93 7.47 8.16
CA HIS A 239 -20.67 8.20 7.96
C HIS A 239 -20.00 7.72 6.67
N SER A 240 -19.29 8.60 5.98
CA SER A 240 -18.43 8.26 4.83
C SER A 240 -17.47 9.40 4.54
N ASN A 241 -16.28 9.08 4.04
CA ASN A 241 -15.33 10.04 3.45
C ASN A 241 -15.26 9.97 1.91
N ALA A 242 -16.30 9.44 1.26
CA ALA A 242 -16.37 9.36 -0.20
C ALA A 242 -16.33 10.73 -0.89
N ASP A 243 -15.63 10.80 -2.03
CA ASP A 243 -15.57 12.00 -2.89
C ASP A 243 -16.92 12.33 -3.49
N SER A 244 -17.72 11.31 -3.80
CA SER A 244 -19.08 11.48 -4.31
C SER A 244 -19.99 10.30 -3.98
N THR A 245 -21.30 10.54 -4.07
CA THR A 245 -22.33 9.53 -3.93
C THR A 245 -23.26 9.60 -5.14
N SER A 246 -23.51 8.47 -5.79
CA SER A 246 -24.45 8.35 -6.91
C SER A 246 -25.36 7.16 -6.68
N ASN A 247 -26.67 7.41 -6.64
CA ASN A 247 -27.67 6.47 -6.13
C ASN A 247 -27.27 5.97 -4.73
N ASP A 248 -27.04 4.66 -4.59
CA ASP A 248 -26.60 4.01 -3.35
C ASP A 248 -25.10 3.67 -3.35
N THR A 249 -24.33 4.19 -4.32
CA THR A 249 -22.90 3.89 -4.47
C THR A 249 -22.04 5.07 -4.03
N LEU A 250 -21.15 4.80 -3.09
CA LEU A 250 -20.08 5.68 -2.62
C LEU A 250 -18.84 5.50 -3.52
N TRP A 251 -18.21 6.60 -3.92
CA TRP A 251 -17.09 6.60 -4.85
C TRP A 251 -15.88 7.35 -4.27
N TRP A 252 -14.70 6.74 -4.47
CA TRP A 252 -13.40 7.33 -4.21
C TRP A 252 -12.54 7.22 -5.47
N SER A 253 -11.80 8.28 -5.79
CA SER A 253 -10.77 8.29 -6.83
C SER A 253 -9.49 8.87 -6.25
N PHE A 254 -8.39 8.15 -6.40
CA PHE A 254 -7.10 8.51 -5.82
C PHE A 254 -5.97 7.96 -6.69
N SER A 255 -4.77 8.47 -6.49
CA SER A 255 -3.56 8.01 -7.18
C SER A 255 -2.46 7.69 -6.17
N THR A 256 -1.31 7.24 -6.65
CA THR A 256 -0.16 6.95 -5.80
C THR A 256 0.33 8.15 -5.01
N GLN A 257 0.10 9.37 -5.50
CA GLN A 257 0.41 10.60 -4.78
C GLN A 257 -0.36 10.73 -3.47
N ASP A 258 -1.58 10.18 -3.39
CA ASP A 258 -2.43 10.23 -2.19
C ASP A 258 -1.96 9.28 -1.08
N PHE A 259 -1.21 8.23 -1.42
CA PHE A 259 -0.60 7.28 -0.45
C PHE A 259 0.92 7.16 -0.59
N LEU A 260 1.57 8.18 -1.17
CA LEU A 260 3.02 8.16 -1.37
C LEU A 260 3.77 8.12 -0.03
N ASN A 261 3.26 8.85 0.95
CA ASN A 261 3.89 9.02 2.26
C ASN A 261 3.03 8.49 3.38
N ASP A 262 1.83 9.03 3.50
CA ASP A 262 0.86 8.66 4.52
C ASP A 262 -0.14 7.66 3.98
N ASP A 263 -0.90 7.03 4.87
CA ASP A 263 -1.93 6.07 4.49
C ASP A 263 -3.11 6.80 3.81
N TYR A 264 -3.58 6.29 2.67
CA TYR A 264 -4.88 6.69 2.12
C TYR A 264 -5.98 5.78 2.68
N VAL A 265 -6.94 6.39 3.38
CA VAL A 265 -7.96 5.68 4.16
C VAL A 265 -9.33 5.92 3.56
N ILE A 266 -10.05 4.82 3.29
CA ILE A 266 -11.43 4.78 2.84
C ILE A 266 -12.28 4.29 4.01
N GLU A 267 -13.24 5.10 4.43
CA GLU A 267 -14.12 4.85 5.56
C GLU A 267 -15.57 5.05 5.17
N ALA A 268 -16.42 4.09 5.49
CA ALA A 268 -17.85 4.22 5.35
C ALA A 268 -18.61 3.35 6.35
N ALA A 269 -19.72 3.85 6.87
CA ALA A 269 -20.59 3.15 7.79
C ALA A 269 -22.06 3.37 7.43
N SER A 270 -22.90 2.37 7.66
CA SER A 270 -24.34 2.42 7.40
C SER A 270 -25.14 1.65 8.46
N VAL A 271 -26.43 1.96 8.56
CA VAL A 271 -27.34 1.32 9.50
C VAL A 271 -28.67 0.99 8.84
N VAL A 272 -29.15 -0.24 9.04
CA VAL A 272 -30.50 -0.69 8.71
C VAL A 272 -31.30 -0.78 10.00
N TYR A 273 -32.35 0.04 10.14
CA TYR A 273 -33.23 0.01 11.33
C TYR A 273 -34.38 -0.98 11.18
N TYR A 274 -34.60 -1.80 12.21
CA TYR A 274 -35.72 -2.72 12.28
C TYR A 274 -36.98 -1.99 12.76
N LYS A 275 -37.67 -1.33 11.81
CA LYS A 275 -38.87 -0.52 12.08
C LYS A 275 -39.90 -1.27 12.93
N THR A 276 -40.12 -2.57 12.67
CA THR A 276 -41.06 -3.40 13.43
C THR A 276 -40.66 -3.58 14.89
N ASN A 277 -39.38 -3.81 15.18
CA ASN A 277 -38.90 -3.99 16.56
C ASN A 277 -38.99 -2.67 17.34
N ILE A 278 -38.64 -1.56 16.68
CA ILE A 278 -38.78 -0.22 17.24
C ILE A 278 -40.26 0.08 17.55
N GLN A 279 -41.17 -0.17 16.59
CA GLN A 279 -42.61 0.03 16.79
C GLN A 279 -43.17 -0.82 17.94
N ARG A 280 -42.81 -2.11 18.01
CA ARG A 280 -43.24 -3.00 19.10
C ARG A 280 -42.74 -2.50 20.46
N MET A 281 -41.50 -2.04 20.54
CA MET A 281 -40.94 -1.47 21.77
C MET A 281 -41.67 -0.20 22.19
N VAL A 282 -41.93 0.71 21.24
CA VAL A 282 -42.68 1.95 21.51
C VAL A 282 -44.09 1.62 22.03
N VAL A 283 -44.82 0.72 21.39
CA VAL A 283 -46.16 0.29 21.83
C VAL A 283 -46.11 -0.37 23.21
N ALA A 284 -45.15 -1.28 23.45
CA ALA A 284 -44.99 -1.94 24.75
C ALA A 284 -44.69 -0.93 25.86
N SER A 285 -43.81 0.05 25.60
CA SER A 285 -43.49 1.11 26.57
C SER A 285 -44.71 1.98 26.90
N ALA A 286 -45.51 2.34 25.89
CA ALA A 286 -46.74 3.11 26.08
C ALA A 286 -47.77 2.35 26.93
N LEU A 287 -47.95 1.05 26.69
CA LEU A 287 -48.84 0.20 27.49
C LEU A 287 -48.40 0.11 28.96
N VAL A 288 -47.10 -0.02 29.21
CA VAL A 288 -46.56 -0.04 30.58
C VAL A 288 -46.82 1.29 31.30
N VAL A 289 -46.57 2.43 30.64
CA VAL A 289 -46.86 3.76 31.21
C VAL A 289 -48.35 3.89 31.54
N LEU A 290 -49.22 3.46 30.62
CA LEU A 290 -50.67 3.53 30.80
C LEU A 290 -51.14 2.65 31.96
N LEU A 291 -50.60 1.44 32.12
CA LEU A 291 -50.86 0.57 33.27
C LEU A 291 -50.43 1.22 34.60
N VAL A 292 -49.25 1.83 34.63
CA VAL A 292 -48.74 2.53 35.84
C VAL A 292 -49.65 3.70 36.21
N LEU A 293 -50.08 4.51 35.23
CA LEU A 293 -51.01 5.61 35.48
C LEU A 293 -52.36 5.13 36.04
N ILE A 294 -52.89 4.02 35.52
CA ILE A 294 -54.12 3.40 36.05
C ILE A 294 -53.93 2.95 37.51
N LEU A 295 -52.80 2.32 37.83
CA LEU A 295 -52.50 1.87 39.19
C LEU A 295 -52.38 3.04 40.18
N ILE A 296 -51.70 4.12 39.77
CA ILE A 296 -51.58 5.35 40.58
C ILE A 296 -52.96 6.00 40.79
N SER A 297 -53.77 6.10 39.74
CA SER A 297 -55.12 6.65 39.81
C SER A 297 -56.02 5.86 40.78
N LYS A 298 -56.00 4.52 40.68
CA LYS A 298 -56.73 3.65 41.61
C LYS A 298 -56.26 3.78 43.06
N LYS A 299 -54.95 4.02 43.29
CA LYS A 299 -54.40 4.22 44.63
C LYS A 299 -54.85 5.56 45.23
N ARG A 300 -54.94 6.63 44.42
CA ARG A 300 -55.45 7.94 44.85
C ARG A 300 -56.94 7.95 45.15
N GLN A 301 -57.75 7.16 44.44
CA GLN A 301 -59.19 7.04 44.74
C GLN A 301 -59.49 6.22 46.00
N ARG A 302 -58.52 5.47 46.54
CA ARG A 302 -58.67 4.66 47.75
C ARG A 302 -58.06 5.30 49.01
N SER A 303 -57.45 6.49 48.88
CA SER A 303 -56.93 7.31 49.98
C SER A 303 -57.80 8.55 50.15
#